data_AF-A0A7W6H7E0-F1
#
_entry.id   AF-A0A7W6H7E0-F1
#
_cell.length_a   1.000
_cell.length_b   1.000
_cell.length_c   1.000
_cell.angle_alpha   90.00
_cell.angle_beta   90.00
_cell.angle_gamma   90.00
#
_symmetry.space_group_name_H-M   'P 1'
#
loop_
_entity.id
_entity.type
_entity.pdbx_description
1 polymer ?
#
loop_
_entity_poly.entity_id
_entity_poly.type
_entity_poly.pdbx_seq_one_letter_code
_entity_poly.pdbx_strand_id
1 'polypeptide(L)'
;MFYIYLPFDDEELKHGADHYSQVAKVFLHGTKVDLSSIGSGDILYIFAHGRYGGGSQIVGTVKGFFGGNKTAYKTASEVASELAGYKLPKNFKDLRALVCWGGYVGGNTEWGKHTLRRVEGQAPFAGQLCSALKGKGYTNLNVTGYTGTVSFVGAKAPSYLSDILVTQGGAGAQAVKVGKLGDANSFAERDMPQTRARSGMSEQQGVNRSLSDSNRTVWY
;
A
#
# COMPACT_ATOMS: atom_id res chain seq x y z
N MET A 1 10.81 0.52 -14.21
CA MET A 1 9.80 1.60 -14.30
C MET A 1 8.86 1.47 -13.10
N PHE A 2 8.05 2.47 -12.79
CA PHE A 2 7.01 2.30 -11.78
C PHE A 2 5.64 2.77 -12.27
N TYR A 3 4.63 2.19 -11.63
CA TYR A 3 3.23 2.33 -11.99
C TYR A 3 2.43 2.68 -10.75
N ILE A 4 1.34 3.41 -10.93
CA ILE A 4 0.42 3.77 -9.85
C ILE A 4 -0.96 3.26 -10.22
N TYR A 5 -1.60 2.52 -9.32
CA TYR A 5 -3.00 2.12 -9.42
C TYR A 5 -3.82 2.85 -8.35
N LEU A 6 -4.88 3.52 -8.80
CA LEU A 6 -5.90 4.13 -7.95
C LEU A 6 -7.15 3.25 -7.96
N PRO A 7 -7.49 2.57 -6.85
CA PRO A 7 -8.66 1.71 -6.78
C PRO A 7 -9.97 2.49 -6.63
N PHE A 8 -9.93 3.81 -6.56
CA PHE A 8 -11.07 4.69 -6.35
C PHE A 8 -11.00 5.90 -7.28
N ASP A 9 -12.13 6.61 -7.42
CA ASP A 9 -12.23 7.90 -8.12
C ASP A 9 -11.90 9.09 -7.23
N ASP A 10 -11.16 8.88 -6.14
CA ASP A 10 -10.87 9.90 -5.13
C ASP A 10 -10.01 11.04 -5.70
N GLU A 11 -10.51 12.27 -5.63
CA GLU A 11 -9.86 13.45 -6.20
C GLU A 11 -8.52 13.78 -5.52
N GLU A 12 -8.39 13.52 -4.22
CA GLU A 12 -7.12 13.74 -3.51
C GLU A 12 -6.06 12.75 -4.01
N LEU A 13 -6.43 11.48 -4.14
CA LEU A 13 -5.53 10.43 -4.62
C LEU A 13 -5.19 10.63 -6.11
N LYS A 14 -6.16 11.03 -6.94
CA LYS A 14 -5.97 11.36 -8.35
C LYS A 14 -4.97 12.49 -8.51
N HIS A 15 -5.21 13.59 -7.82
CA HIS A 15 -4.30 14.73 -7.86
C HIS A 15 -2.89 14.33 -7.41
N GLY A 16 -2.77 13.55 -6.34
CA GLY A 16 -1.48 13.05 -5.88
C GLY A 16 -0.79 12.13 -6.88
N ALA A 17 -1.53 11.32 -7.65
CA ALA A 17 -0.97 10.48 -8.70
C ALA A 17 -0.58 11.28 -9.96
N ASP A 18 -1.36 12.31 -10.31
CA ASP A 18 -1.10 13.17 -11.48
C ASP A 18 0.26 13.87 -11.38
N HIS A 19 0.72 14.20 -10.16
CA HIS A 19 2.07 14.73 -9.91
C HIS A 19 3.19 13.79 -10.41
N TYR A 20 2.92 12.50 -10.54
CA TYR A 20 3.88 11.50 -11.02
C TYR A 20 3.64 11.08 -12.47
N SER A 21 2.63 11.63 -13.15
CA SER A 21 2.27 11.23 -14.53
C SER A 21 3.41 11.38 -15.56
N GLN A 22 4.40 12.24 -15.26
CA GLN A 22 5.59 12.42 -16.11
C GLN A 22 6.63 11.31 -15.96
N VAL A 23 6.63 10.58 -14.84
CA VAL A 23 7.66 9.59 -14.47
C VAL A 23 7.09 8.21 -14.17
N ALA A 24 5.76 8.10 -14.12
CA ALA A 24 5.01 6.89 -13.84
C ALA A 24 3.80 6.79 -14.76
N LYS A 25 3.38 5.56 -15.07
CA LYS A 25 2.09 5.33 -15.72
C LYS A 25 1.02 5.14 -14.63
N VAL A 26 -0.01 5.99 -14.68
CA VAL A 26 -1.11 6.02 -13.73
C VAL A 26 -2.32 5.26 -14.30
N PHE A 27 -2.90 4.39 -13.49
CA PHE A 27 -4.09 3.60 -13.81
C PHE A 27 -5.22 3.97 -12.86
N LEU A 28 -6.30 4.50 -13.42
CA LEU A 28 -7.47 4.95 -12.66
C LEU A 28 -8.57 3.89 -12.70
N HIS A 29 -9.16 3.57 -11.55
CA HIS A 29 -10.38 2.79 -11.49
C HIS A 29 -11.48 3.38 -12.38
N GLY A 30 -12.35 2.53 -12.92
CA GLY A 30 -13.44 2.96 -13.82
C GLY A 30 -12.99 3.31 -15.25
N THR A 31 -11.69 3.29 -15.55
CA THR A 31 -11.15 3.44 -16.91
C THR A 31 -10.76 2.08 -17.51
N LYS A 32 -10.36 2.07 -18.79
CA LYS A 32 -9.83 0.86 -19.44
C LYS A 32 -8.40 0.58 -18.95
N VAL A 33 -8.30 0.02 -17.74
CA VAL A 33 -7.03 -0.37 -17.13
C VAL A 33 -6.52 -1.68 -17.75
N ASP A 34 -5.27 -1.68 -18.20
CA ASP A 34 -4.54 -2.88 -18.63
C ASP A 34 -3.12 -2.85 -18.04
N LEU A 35 -2.83 -3.79 -17.14
CA LEU A 35 -1.58 -3.93 -16.41
C LEU A 35 -0.64 -4.96 -17.07
N SER A 36 -0.99 -5.52 -18.23
CA SER A 36 -0.20 -6.57 -18.89
C SER A 36 1.21 -6.14 -19.30
N SER A 37 1.47 -4.83 -19.41
CA SER A 37 2.78 -4.28 -19.72
C SER A 37 3.74 -4.22 -18.53
N ILE A 38 3.27 -4.47 -17.31
CA ILE A 38 4.11 -4.38 -16.11
C ILE A 38 5.06 -5.59 -16.05
N GLY A 39 6.36 -5.33 -16.09
CA GLY A 39 7.39 -6.35 -16.01
C GLY A 39 7.64 -6.85 -14.59
N SER A 40 8.38 -7.95 -14.47
CA SER A 40 8.74 -8.54 -13.18
C SER A 40 9.74 -7.72 -12.35
N GLY A 41 10.45 -6.78 -12.97
CA GLY A 41 11.36 -5.82 -12.31
C GLY A 41 10.75 -4.45 -12.07
N ASP A 42 9.48 -4.26 -12.41
CA ASP A 42 8.76 -3.01 -12.17
C ASP A 42 8.11 -2.98 -10.79
N ILE A 43 7.75 -1.78 -10.32
CA ILE A 43 7.06 -1.56 -9.05
C ILE A 43 5.64 -1.07 -9.34
N LEU A 44 4.64 -1.68 -8.70
CA LEU A 44 3.26 -1.18 -8.71
C LEU A 44 2.92 -0.60 -7.34
N TYR A 45 2.62 0.69 -7.31
CA TYR A 45 2.09 1.36 -6.13
C TYR A 45 0.56 1.33 -6.16
N ILE A 46 -0.06 1.06 -5.01
CA ILE A 46 -1.48 1.30 -4.78
C ILE A 46 -1.61 2.52 -3.89
N PHE A 47 -2.27 3.57 -4.37
CA PHE A 47 -2.59 4.72 -3.52
C PHE A 47 -4.03 4.57 -3.06
N ALA A 48 -4.25 4.52 -1.75
CA ALA A 48 -5.59 4.52 -1.18
C ALA A 48 -5.58 5.02 0.26
N HIS A 49 -6.72 5.51 0.75
CA HIS A 49 -6.86 5.78 2.17
C HIS A 49 -7.07 4.47 2.94
N GLY A 50 -6.43 4.34 4.10
CA GLY A 50 -6.73 3.26 5.05
C GLY A 50 -8.03 3.56 5.80
N ARG A 51 -8.88 2.54 6.00
CA ARG A 51 -10.10 2.69 6.82
C ARG A 51 -9.77 2.65 8.31
N TYR A 52 -10.10 3.71 9.06
CA TYR A 52 -9.86 3.78 10.51
C TYR A 52 -10.59 2.68 11.29
N GLY A 53 -11.86 2.44 10.98
CA GLY A 53 -12.71 1.47 11.67
C GLY A 53 -12.49 0.00 11.27
N GLY A 54 -11.57 -0.29 10.35
CA GLY A 54 -11.30 -1.65 9.89
C GLY A 54 -10.20 -1.66 8.84
N GLY A 55 -8.94 -1.74 9.24
CA GLY A 55 -7.82 -1.62 8.29
C GLY A 55 -7.33 -2.95 7.72
N SER A 56 -8.27 -3.87 7.57
CA SER A 56 -8.29 -4.85 6.48
C SER A 56 -8.93 -4.29 5.21
N GLN A 57 -9.40 -3.03 5.22
CA GLN A 57 -10.04 -2.37 4.08
C GLN A 57 -9.39 -1.02 3.77
N ILE A 58 -9.48 -0.67 2.50
CA ILE A 58 -9.21 0.67 1.98
C ILE A 58 -10.52 1.39 1.71
N VAL A 59 -10.48 2.72 1.73
CA VAL A 59 -11.62 3.60 1.51
C VAL A 59 -11.25 4.69 0.51
N GLY A 60 -12.25 5.16 -0.24
CA GLY A 60 -12.15 6.31 -1.13
C GLY A 60 -13.54 6.65 -1.68
N THR A 61 -13.60 7.54 -2.66
CA THR A 61 -14.86 7.86 -3.35
C THR A 61 -14.99 7.20 -4.71
N VAL A 62 -16.22 6.86 -5.13
CA VAL A 62 -16.55 6.42 -6.50
C VAL A 62 -17.72 7.24 -7.04
N LYS A 63 -17.87 7.29 -8.36
CA LYS A 63 -19.01 7.95 -8.99
C LYS A 63 -20.34 7.28 -8.62
N GLY A 64 -21.32 8.08 -8.19
CA GLY A 64 -22.69 7.64 -7.90
C GLY A 64 -23.52 7.42 -9.17
N PHE A 65 -24.53 6.54 -9.08
CA PHE A 65 -25.41 6.20 -10.21
C PHE A 65 -26.25 7.40 -10.68
N PHE A 66 -26.70 8.25 -9.76
CA PHE A 66 -27.51 9.45 -10.04
C PHE A 66 -26.69 10.75 -10.06
N GLY A 67 -25.37 10.66 -10.29
CA GLY A 67 -24.43 11.77 -10.12
C GLY A 67 -23.93 11.91 -8.68
N GLY A 68 -22.89 12.73 -8.49
CA GLY A 68 -22.18 12.91 -7.22
C GLY A 68 -21.19 11.79 -6.88
N ASN A 69 -20.48 11.96 -5.76
CA ASN A 69 -19.50 11.00 -5.25
C ASN A 69 -20.07 10.26 -4.04
N LYS A 70 -19.81 8.95 -3.93
CA LYS A 70 -20.15 8.14 -2.75
C LYS A 70 -18.91 7.49 -2.15
N THR A 71 -18.87 7.35 -0.83
CA THR A 71 -17.84 6.54 -0.15
C THR A 71 -17.97 5.08 -0.57
N ALA A 72 -16.84 4.46 -0.91
CA ALA A 72 -16.73 3.05 -1.20
C ALA A 72 -15.60 2.42 -0.38
N TYR A 73 -15.74 1.13 -0.12
CA TYR A 73 -14.76 0.32 0.59
C TYR A 73 -14.33 -0.83 -0.31
N LYS A 74 -13.06 -1.21 -0.21
CA LYS A 74 -12.56 -2.44 -0.84
C LYS A 74 -11.72 -3.22 0.14
N THR A 75 -11.95 -4.52 0.18
CA THR A 75 -11.11 -5.51 0.83
C THR A 75 -9.86 -5.79 -0.02
N ALA A 76 -8.86 -6.40 0.61
CA ALA A 76 -7.68 -6.87 -0.10
C ALA A 76 -8.01 -7.90 -1.22
N SER A 77 -9.01 -8.75 -1.01
CA SER A 77 -9.43 -9.76 -1.99
C SER A 77 -10.10 -9.14 -3.23
N GLU A 78 -10.90 -8.10 -3.03
CA GLU A 78 -11.50 -7.33 -4.14
C GLU A 78 -10.41 -6.65 -4.97
N VAL A 79 -9.46 -5.97 -4.31
CA VAL A 79 -8.31 -5.35 -5.00
C VAL A 79 -7.47 -6.39 -5.74
N ALA A 80 -7.17 -7.54 -5.14
CA ALA A 80 -6.46 -8.62 -5.81
C ALA A 80 -7.21 -9.14 -7.05
N SER A 81 -8.54 -9.18 -6.99
CA SER A 81 -9.38 -9.61 -8.11
C SER A 81 -9.38 -8.58 -9.24
N GLU A 82 -9.39 -7.28 -8.91
CA GLU A 82 -9.24 -6.20 -9.89
C GLU A 82 -7.88 -6.26 -10.60
N LEU A 83 -6.78 -6.35 -9.85
CA LEU A 83 -5.44 -6.44 -10.43
C LEU A 83 -5.29 -7.64 -11.38
N ALA A 84 -5.85 -8.79 -11.00
CA ALA A 84 -5.88 -9.97 -11.85
C ALA A 84 -6.77 -9.77 -13.08
N GLY A 85 -7.95 -9.16 -12.92
CA GLY A 85 -8.86 -8.83 -14.01
C GLY A 85 -8.27 -7.82 -15.00
N TYR A 86 -7.44 -6.90 -14.52
CA TYR A 86 -6.64 -5.97 -15.32
C TYR A 86 -5.35 -6.60 -15.87
N LYS A 87 -5.22 -7.92 -15.80
CA LYS A 87 -4.14 -8.70 -16.42
C LYS A 87 -2.74 -8.40 -15.87
N LEU A 88 -2.62 -8.09 -14.57
CA LEU A 88 -1.32 -8.03 -13.92
C LEU A 88 -0.58 -9.37 -14.14
N PRO A 89 0.64 -9.39 -14.72
CA PRO A 89 1.34 -10.64 -15.05
C PRO A 89 1.67 -11.48 -13.81
N LYS A 90 1.56 -12.80 -13.92
CA LYS A 90 1.78 -13.72 -12.79
C LYS A 90 3.22 -13.76 -12.28
N ASN A 91 4.17 -13.31 -13.09
CA ASN A 91 5.57 -13.16 -12.74
C ASN A 91 5.92 -11.79 -12.11
N PHE A 92 4.93 -10.92 -11.87
CA PHE A 92 5.11 -9.65 -11.17
C PHE A 92 5.55 -9.85 -9.71
N LYS A 93 6.41 -8.96 -9.17
CA LYS A 93 7.14 -9.20 -7.92
C LYS A 93 7.05 -8.13 -6.83
N ASP A 94 6.85 -6.85 -7.13
CA ASP A 94 6.96 -5.77 -6.12
C ASP A 94 5.73 -4.85 -6.10
N LEU A 95 4.81 -5.13 -5.17
CA LEU A 95 3.65 -4.28 -4.91
C LEU A 95 3.87 -3.45 -3.63
N ARG A 96 3.57 -2.15 -3.68
CA ARG A 96 3.68 -1.26 -2.52
C ARG A 96 2.35 -0.57 -2.25
N ALA A 97 1.72 -0.89 -1.13
CA ALA A 97 0.47 -0.28 -0.69
C ALA A 97 0.76 1.01 0.08
N LEU A 98 0.70 2.17 -0.58
CA LEU A 98 0.68 3.48 0.05
C LEU A 98 -0.69 3.74 0.66
N VAL A 99 -0.92 3.04 1.77
CA VAL A 99 -2.16 3.02 2.53
C VAL A 99 -1.81 3.26 3.99
N CYS A 100 -2.40 4.29 4.59
CA CYS A 100 -2.21 4.58 6.01
C CYS A 100 -2.49 3.32 6.84
N TRP A 101 -1.51 2.92 7.65
CA TRP A 101 -1.59 1.75 8.53
C TRP A 101 -1.88 0.44 7.80
N GLY A 102 -1.68 0.39 6.48
CA GLY A 102 -1.91 -0.78 5.65
C GLY A 102 -0.98 -1.94 5.99
N GLY A 103 0.11 -1.66 6.71
CA GLY A 103 1.03 -2.64 7.24
C GLY A 103 1.10 -2.77 8.76
N TYR A 104 0.22 -2.09 9.50
CA TYR A 104 0.26 -2.11 10.95
C TYR A 104 -0.37 -3.38 11.53
N VAL A 105 0.45 -4.15 12.26
CA VAL A 105 0.10 -5.45 12.86
C VAL A 105 -0.28 -5.35 14.34
N GLY A 106 -0.06 -4.20 14.99
CA GLY A 106 -0.45 -4.01 16.38
C GLY A 106 -1.98 -4.02 16.53
N GLY A 107 -2.48 -4.45 17.68
CA GLY A 107 -3.91 -4.46 17.98
C GLY A 107 -4.52 -3.05 18.01
N ASN A 108 -5.57 -2.85 18.81
CA ASN A 108 -6.19 -1.53 18.90
C ASN A 108 -5.17 -0.48 19.39
N THR A 109 -5.02 0.62 18.64
CA THR A 109 -4.12 1.72 19.03
C THR A 109 -4.79 3.08 18.80
N GLU A 110 -4.52 4.02 19.68
CA GLU A 110 -5.02 5.38 19.56
C GLU A 110 -4.18 6.20 18.58
N TRP A 111 -4.85 6.97 17.75
CA TRP A 111 -4.23 7.86 16.78
C TRP A 111 -5.05 9.16 16.66
N GLY A 112 -4.57 10.21 17.31
CA GLY A 112 -5.30 11.47 17.41
C GLY A 112 -6.65 11.27 18.10
N LYS A 113 -7.74 11.58 17.40
CA LYS A 113 -9.13 11.38 17.89
C LYS A 113 -9.74 10.04 17.44
N HIS A 114 -8.97 9.19 16.80
CA HIS A 114 -9.44 7.91 16.25
C HIS A 114 -8.77 6.74 16.97
N THR A 115 -9.47 5.61 17.03
CA THR A 115 -8.88 4.33 17.42
C THR A 115 -8.75 3.47 16.17
N LEU A 116 -7.52 3.11 15.84
CA LEU A 116 -7.24 2.14 14.80
C LEU A 116 -7.59 0.77 15.36
N ARG A 117 -8.58 0.11 14.73
CA ARG A 117 -9.02 -1.21 15.17
C ARG A 117 -8.40 -2.30 14.31
N ARG A 118 -7.81 -3.31 14.96
CA ARG A 118 -7.16 -4.46 14.33
C ARG A 118 -7.60 -5.71 15.05
N VAL A 119 -8.01 -6.71 14.26
CA VAL A 119 -8.30 -8.04 14.79
C VAL A 119 -6.97 -8.71 15.06
N GLU A 120 -6.75 -9.11 16.31
CA GLU A 120 -5.55 -9.81 16.72
C GLU A 120 -5.35 -11.09 15.89
N GLY A 121 -4.09 -11.37 15.53
CA GLY A 121 -3.73 -12.53 14.69
C GLY A 121 -4.07 -12.39 13.20
N GLN A 122 -4.85 -11.39 12.78
CA GLN A 122 -5.09 -11.12 11.37
C GLN A 122 -4.01 -10.24 10.77
N ALA A 123 -3.57 -10.59 9.55
CA ALA A 123 -2.71 -9.73 8.77
C ALA A 123 -3.41 -8.40 8.44
N PRO A 124 -2.69 -7.28 8.36
CA PRO A 124 -3.26 -6.01 7.90
C PRO A 124 -3.52 -6.05 6.39
N PHE A 125 -4.13 -4.99 5.83
CA PHE A 125 -4.51 -4.92 4.42
C PHE A 125 -3.42 -5.42 3.45
N ALA A 126 -2.17 -4.98 3.61
CA ALA A 126 -1.06 -5.38 2.73
C ALA A 126 -0.74 -6.89 2.81
N GLY A 127 -0.77 -7.47 4.01
CA GLY A 127 -0.62 -8.91 4.18
C GLY A 127 -1.80 -9.70 3.59
N GLN A 128 -3.03 -9.24 3.82
CA GLN A 128 -4.21 -9.85 3.20
C GLN A 128 -4.17 -9.76 1.67
N LEU A 129 -3.62 -8.67 1.11
CA LEU A 129 -3.47 -8.48 -0.33
C LEU A 129 -2.43 -9.44 -0.90
N CYS A 130 -1.30 -9.62 -0.19
CA CYS A 130 -0.31 -10.63 -0.55
C CYS A 130 -0.93 -12.03 -0.60
N SER A 131 -1.64 -12.41 0.47
CA SER A 131 -2.35 -13.69 0.55
C SER A 131 -3.33 -13.89 -0.62
N ALA A 132 -4.18 -12.89 -0.89
CA ALA A 132 -5.18 -12.96 -1.94
C ALA A 132 -4.58 -13.05 -3.35
N LEU A 133 -3.48 -12.33 -3.62
CA LEU A 133 -2.75 -12.44 -4.88
C LEU A 133 -2.09 -13.81 -4.99
N LYS A 134 -1.44 -14.32 -3.94
CA LYS A 134 -0.88 -15.68 -3.96
C LYS A 134 -1.93 -16.76 -4.22
N GLY A 135 -3.11 -16.64 -3.62
CA GLY A 135 -4.26 -17.50 -3.92
C GLY A 135 -4.72 -17.45 -5.39
N LYS A 136 -4.32 -16.40 -6.13
CA LYS A 136 -4.55 -16.24 -7.57
C LYS A 136 -3.32 -16.58 -8.42
N GLY A 137 -2.28 -17.19 -7.86
CA GLY A 137 -1.10 -17.67 -8.58
C GLY A 137 0.07 -16.69 -8.72
N TYR A 138 0.06 -15.56 -7.99
CA TYR A 138 1.22 -14.64 -7.92
C TYR A 138 2.22 -15.14 -6.86
N THR A 139 2.95 -16.22 -7.16
CA THR A 139 3.69 -17.00 -6.15
C THR A 139 4.98 -16.36 -5.64
N ASN A 140 5.61 -15.50 -6.45
CA ASN A 140 6.88 -14.83 -6.14
C ASN A 140 6.71 -13.32 -5.90
N LEU A 141 5.54 -12.92 -5.41
CA LEU A 141 5.18 -11.53 -5.15
C LEU A 141 5.49 -11.16 -3.70
N ASN A 142 6.06 -9.96 -3.53
CA ASN A 142 6.13 -9.28 -2.24
C ASN A 142 5.14 -8.13 -2.23
N VAL A 143 4.51 -7.90 -1.07
CA VAL A 143 3.67 -6.72 -0.82
C VAL A 143 4.25 -5.94 0.34
N THR A 144 4.51 -4.65 0.15
CA THR A 144 4.91 -3.73 1.21
C THR A 144 3.71 -2.92 1.70
N GLY A 145 3.57 -2.77 3.01
CA GLY A 145 2.57 -1.91 3.65
C GLY A 145 3.21 -1.11 4.78
N TYR A 146 2.73 0.12 4.98
CA TYR A 146 3.31 1.04 5.94
C TYR A 146 2.60 0.99 7.28
N THR A 147 3.36 1.11 8.36
CA THR A 147 2.89 0.92 9.74
C THR A 147 2.33 2.19 10.36
N GLY A 148 2.36 3.33 9.66
CA GLY A 148 1.85 4.62 10.14
C GLY A 148 1.02 5.36 9.10
N THR A 149 0.80 6.65 9.33
CA THR A 149 0.17 7.55 8.36
C THR A 149 1.13 7.76 7.20
N VAL A 150 0.67 7.47 5.99
CA VAL A 150 1.43 7.71 4.77
C VAL A 150 1.00 9.06 4.22
N SER A 151 1.99 9.89 3.88
CA SER A 151 1.73 11.11 3.13
C SER A 151 2.60 11.15 1.87
N PHE A 152 2.00 11.68 0.81
CA PHE A 152 2.59 11.99 -0.47
C PHE A 152 1.94 13.31 -0.93
N VAL A 153 2.53 14.01 -1.92
CA VAL A 153 2.06 15.33 -2.36
C VAL A 153 0.54 15.32 -2.63
N GLY A 154 -0.21 16.12 -1.86
CA GLY A 154 -1.64 16.38 -2.06
C GLY A 154 -1.87 17.77 -2.67
N ALA A 155 -3.14 18.08 -3.00
CA ALA A 155 -3.60 19.20 -3.83
C ALA A 155 -3.23 20.64 -3.43
N LYS A 156 -2.37 20.85 -2.43
CA LYS A 156 -2.01 22.16 -1.88
C LYS A 156 -0.52 22.35 -1.60
N ALA A 157 0.35 21.39 -1.94
CA ALA A 157 1.79 21.51 -1.70
C ALA A 157 2.54 21.82 -3.01
N PRO A 158 3.29 22.94 -3.10
CA PRO A 158 4.05 23.33 -4.30
C PRO A 158 5.35 22.53 -4.52
N SER A 159 5.63 21.53 -3.67
CA SER A 159 6.87 20.77 -3.68
C SER A 159 6.66 19.34 -4.18
N TYR A 160 7.45 18.91 -5.16
CA TYR A 160 7.63 17.52 -5.56
C TYR A 160 8.25 16.71 -4.42
N LEU A 161 7.45 16.27 -3.44
CA LEU A 161 7.92 15.25 -2.52
C LEU A 161 7.92 13.92 -3.27
N SER A 162 9.03 13.62 -3.94
CA SER A 162 9.35 12.27 -4.41
C SER A 162 9.49 11.27 -3.25
N ASP A 163 9.46 11.75 -2.01
CA ASP A 163 9.68 10.99 -0.80
C ASP A 163 8.37 10.43 -0.25
N ILE A 164 8.42 9.15 0.13
CA ILE A 164 7.37 8.52 0.93
C ILE A 164 7.66 8.87 2.38
N LEU A 165 6.68 9.49 3.04
CA LEU A 165 6.77 9.89 4.44
C LEU A 165 5.82 9.05 5.29
N VAL A 166 6.35 8.47 6.37
CA VAL A 166 5.57 7.71 7.35
C VAL A 166 5.62 8.41 8.70
N THR A 167 4.44 8.67 9.27
CA THR A 167 4.31 9.24 10.61
C THR A 167 3.61 8.24 11.52
N GLN A 168 4.32 7.76 12.55
CA GLN A 168 3.74 6.91 13.60
C GLN A 168 2.85 7.71 14.53
N GLY A 169 1.92 7.07 15.25
CA GLY A 169 1.09 7.75 16.26
C GLY A 169 1.88 8.11 17.52
N GLY A 170 1.53 9.22 18.18
CA GLY A 170 2.12 9.68 19.46
C GLY A 170 2.35 11.20 19.54
N ALA A 171 2.42 11.74 20.75
CA ALA A 171 2.81 13.14 20.95
C ALA A 171 4.27 13.36 20.51
N GLY A 172 4.51 14.29 19.58
CA GLY A 172 5.85 14.54 19.01
C GLY A 172 6.23 13.69 17.80
N ALA A 173 5.28 12.99 17.17
CA ALA A 173 5.55 12.18 15.99
C ALA A 173 6.11 13.01 14.81
N GLN A 174 7.31 12.67 14.36
CA GLN A 174 7.93 13.24 13.17
C GLN A 174 7.71 12.34 11.95
N ALA A 175 7.50 12.95 10.80
CA ALA A 175 7.46 12.23 9.53
C ALA A 175 8.86 11.69 9.20
N VAL A 176 8.97 10.37 9.01
CA VAL A 176 10.23 9.72 8.60
C VAL A 176 10.18 9.45 7.11
N LYS A 177 11.24 9.88 6.40
CA LYS A 177 11.46 9.53 5.00
C LYS A 177 11.86 8.06 4.89
N VAL A 178 11.04 7.25 4.21
CA VAL A 178 11.26 5.80 4.08
C VAL A 178 11.79 5.37 2.71
N GLY A 179 11.84 6.28 1.75
CA GLY A 179 12.36 6.04 0.40
C GLY A 179 11.78 7.03 -0.60
N LYS A 180 12.21 6.91 -1.86
CA LYS A 180 11.61 7.64 -2.98
C LYS A 180 10.67 6.76 -3.77
N LEU A 181 9.63 7.35 -4.34
CA LEU A 181 8.80 6.71 -5.35
C LEU A 181 9.65 6.33 -6.57
N GLY A 182 9.51 5.08 -7.01
CA GLY A 182 10.26 4.52 -8.14
C GLY A 182 11.63 3.93 -7.80
N ASP A 183 12.18 4.19 -6.61
CA ASP A 183 13.45 3.58 -6.20
C ASP A 183 13.24 2.11 -5.81
N ALA A 184 13.83 1.20 -6.60
CA ALA A 184 13.99 -0.20 -6.23
C ALA A 184 14.98 -0.34 -5.05
N ASN A 185 16.03 0.50 -5.03
CA ASN A 185 17.14 0.43 -4.09
C ASN A 185 16.95 1.22 -2.78
N SER A 186 15.91 2.04 -2.63
CA SER A 186 15.62 2.64 -1.30
C SER A 186 15.02 1.62 -0.31
N PHE A 187 14.90 0.36 -0.73
CA PHE A 187 14.38 -0.79 0.02
C PHE A 187 15.35 -1.98 0.02
N ALA A 188 16.44 -1.90 -0.77
CA ALA A 188 17.50 -2.90 -0.77
C ALA A 188 18.45 -2.60 0.39
N GLU A 189 18.60 -3.59 1.27
CA GLU A 189 19.80 -3.85 2.07
C GLU A 189 20.42 -2.59 2.71
N ARG A 190 20.00 -2.26 3.94
CA ARG A 190 21.07 -1.94 4.90
C ARG A 190 21.89 -3.22 4.98
N ASP A 191 23.17 -3.13 4.61
CA ASP A 191 24.20 -4.08 4.97
C ASP A 191 23.81 -4.77 6.27
N MET A 192 23.49 -6.06 6.20
CA MET A 192 23.41 -6.86 7.41
C MET A 192 24.85 -7.03 7.89
N PRO A 193 25.32 -6.38 8.98
CA PRO A 193 26.33 -7.05 9.75
C PRO A 193 25.70 -8.40 10.16
N GLN A 194 26.39 -9.50 9.86
CA GLN A 194 26.02 -10.84 10.32
C GLN A 194 26.14 -10.96 11.84
N THR A 195 25.41 -10.13 12.59
CA THR A 195 25.34 -10.17 14.04
C THR A 195 23.89 -10.33 14.44
N ARG A 196 23.48 -11.60 14.46
CA ARG A 196 22.40 -12.18 15.27
C ARG A 196 21.36 -11.19 15.82
N ALA A 197 20.25 -11.08 15.11
CA ALA A 197 18.94 -10.87 15.74
C ALA A 197 17.87 -11.64 14.94
N ARG A 198 17.58 -12.88 15.38
CA ARG A 198 16.39 -13.64 15.01
C ARG A 198 15.16 -13.03 15.68
N SER A 199 14.79 -11.81 15.33
CA SER A 199 13.59 -11.16 15.86
C SER A 199 12.65 -10.83 14.71
N GLY A 200 11.55 -11.59 14.61
CA GLY A 200 10.33 -11.09 13.98
C GLY A 200 9.74 -11.85 12.78
N MET A 201 10.15 -13.07 12.45
CA MET A 201 9.35 -13.89 11.52
C MET A 201 8.05 -14.32 12.23
N SER A 202 6.95 -13.62 11.99
CA SER A 202 5.62 -14.02 12.45
C SER A 202 4.84 -14.68 11.31
N GLU A 203 4.35 -15.90 11.54
CA GLU A 203 3.32 -16.52 10.72
C GLU A 203 1.96 -15.94 11.14
N GLN A 204 1.25 -15.33 10.20
CA GLN A 204 -0.13 -14.87 10.40
C GLN A 204 -1.05 -15.67 9.49
N GLN A 205 -2.27 -15.96 9.93
CA GLN A 205 -3.21 -16.77 9.14
C GLN A 205 -3.35 -16.20 7.71
N GLY A 206 -2.97 -17.02 6.72
CA GLY A 206 -3.03 -16.68 5.30
C GLY A 206 -1.76 -16.07 4.70
N VAL A 207 -0.73 -15.71 5.50
CA VAL A 207 0.55 -15.21 4.97
C VAL A 207 1.73 -15.92 5.62
N ASN A 208 2.54 -16.58 4.78
CA ASN A 208 3.56 -17.51 5.28
C ASN A 208 4.74 -16.80 5.94
N ARG A 209 5.09 -15.55 5.56
CA ARG A 209 6.23 -14.81 6.13
C ARG A 209 6.05 -13.30 6.02
N SER A 210 6.56 -12.56 7.00
CA SER A 210 6.74 -11.11 6.92
C SER A 210 8.05 -10.65 7.54
N LEU A 211 8.54 -9.49 7.10
CA LEU A 211 9.69 -8.79 7.67
C LEU A 211 9.26 -7.35 7.98
N SER A 212 9.47 -6.90 9.21
CA SER A 212 9.06 -5.56 9.65
C SER A 212 10.26 -4.71 10.07
N ASP A 213 10.17 -3.42 9.79
CA ASP A 213 10.95 -2.38 10.45
C ASP A 213 9.99 -1.40 11.17
N SER A 214 10.52 -0.29 11.69
CA SER A 214 9.70 0.69 12.43
C SER A 214 8.64 1.39 11.57
N ASN A 215 8.75 1.37 10.24
CA ASN A 215 7.92 2.17 9.33
C ASN A 215 7.12 1.35 8.32
N ARG A 216 7.51 0.10 8.09
CA ARG A 216 6.86 -0.78 7.12
C ARG A 216 7.00 -2.24 7.51
N THR A 217 6.16 -3.04 6.88
CA THR A 217 6.26 -4.48 6.87
C THR A 217 6.14 -4.96 5.43
N VAL A 218 6.92 -5.99 5.09
CA VAL A 218 6.95 -6.64 3.79
C VAL A 218 6.44 -8.06 3.98
N TRP A 219 5.45 -8.45 3.17
CA TRP A 219 4.87 -9.80 3.17
C TRP A 219 5.33 -10.56 1.93
N TYR A 220 5.66 -11.84 2.14
CA TYR A 220 6.27 -12.71 1.14
C TYR A 220 5.44 -13.91 0.79
#